data_AF-A0A7Y8CHZ3-F1
#
_entry.id   AF-A0A7Y8CHZ3-F1
#
_cell.length_a   1.000
_cell.length_b   1.000
_cell.length_c   1.000
_cell.angle_alpha   90.00
_cell.angle_beta   90.00
_cell.angle_gamma   90.00
#
_symmetry.space_group_name_H-M   'P 1'
#
loop_
_entity.id
_entity.type
_entity.pdbx_description
1 polymer ?
#
loop_
_entity_poly.entity_id
_entity_poly.type
_entity_poly.pdbx_seq_one_letter_code
_entity_poly.pdbx_strand_id
1 'polypeptide(L)'
;RSQLEANRYILPTDLKLVRLVHSAEEAVDEINRFYANFHSTRWLKREFVVRMNHPLSEHALAHLQGEFASLRVSGEFQQLAYTGEEHDEPRFSHLTRLVFNFNGRDQGRLRELVDYINLPENWAQAQGKAQQRVAPQPA
;
A
#
# COMPACT_ATOMS: atom_id res chain seq x y z
N ARG A 1 -21.85 -11.34 14.34
CA ARG A 1 -20.37 -11.21 14.31
C ARG A 1 -19.73 -12.19 15.30
N SER A 2 -19.98 -12.08 16.60
CA SER A 2 -19.36 -12.93 17.65
C SER A 2 -19.50 -14.44 17.46
N GLN A 3 -20.62 -14.93 16.92
CA GLN A 3 -20.83 -16.35 16.66
C GLN A 3 -19.96 -16.90 15.51
N LEU A 4 -19.63 -16.10 14.50
CA LEU A 4 -18.81 -16.55 13.37
C LEU A 4 -17.34 -16.68 13.77
N GLU A 5 -16.86 -15.74 14.57
CA GLU A 5 -15.50 -15.74 15.13
C GLU A 5 -15.32 -16.87 16.15
N ALA A 6 -16.25 -17.06 17.08
CA ALA A 6 -16.18 -18.12 18.08
C ALA A 6 -16.13 -19.52 17.44
N ASN A 7 -16.82 -19.70 16.32
CA ASN A 7 -16.81 -20.95 15.55
C ASN A 7 -15.67 -21.03 14.51
N ARG A 8 -14.76 -20.04 14.48
CA ARG A 8 -13.58 -19.96 13.58
C ARG A 8 -13.93 -19.96 12.08
N TYR A 9 -15.12 -19.49 11.73
CA TYR A 9 -15.50 -19.26 10.33
C TYR A 9 -14.89 -17.97 9.76
N ILE A 10 -14.50 -17.04 10.64
CA ILE A 10 -13.75 -15.83 10.32
C ILE A 10 -12.63 -15.63 11.35
N LEU A 11 -11.54 -15.00 10.94
CA LEU A 11 -10.52 -14.49 11.86
C LEU A 11 -11.03 -13.20 12.52
N PRO A 12 -10.57 -12.86 13.74
CA PRO A 12 -10.91 -11.57 14.36
C PRO A 12 -10.52 -10.38 13.47
N THR A 13 -9.42 -10.51 12.73
CA THR A 13 -8.93 -9.51 11.77
C THR A 13 -9.85 -9.35 10.57
N ASP A 14 -10.62 -10.36 10.15
CA ASP A 14 -11.51 -10.26 8.98
C ASP A 14 -12.59 -9.19 9.16
N LEU A 15 -12.92 -8.83 10.41
CA LEU A 15 -13.83 -7.73 10.69
C LEU A 15 -13.30 -6.36 10.21
N LYS A 16 -11.99 -6.25 9.98
CA LYS A 16 -11.33 -5.07 9.39
C LYS A 16 -11.63 -4.92 7.89
N LEU A 17 -12.08 -5.97 7.23
CA LEU A 17 -12.44 -5.93 5.80
C LEU A 17 -13.74 -5.18 5.53
N VAL A 18 -14.56 -4.94 6.56
CA VAL A 18 -15.89 -4.34 6.40
C VAL A 18 -16.01 -3.09 7.27
N ARG A 19 -16.30 -1.95 6.63
CA ARG A 19 -16.64 -0.70 7.31
C ARG A 19 -18.14 -0.44 7.20
N LEU A 20 -18.81 -0.31 8.34
CA LEU A 20 -20.18 0.22 8.39
C LEU A 20 -20.09 1.76 8.45
N VAL A 21 -20.87 2.41 7.58
CA VAL A 21 -21.03 3.86 7.46
C VAL A 21 -22.53 4.19 7.49
N HIS A 22 -22.86 5.41 7.92
CA HIS A 22 -24.24 5.83 8.18
C HIS A 22 -24.72 6.96 7.23
N SER A 23 -23.86 7.43 6.34
CA SER A 23 -24.23 8.39 5.29
C SER A 23 -23.48 8.14 3.98
N ALA A 24 -23.93 8.80 2.91
CA ALA A 24 -23.24 8.77 1.63
C ALA A 24 -21.88 9.46 1.71
N GLU A 25 -21.77 10.54 2.47
CA GLU A 25 -20.54 11.29 2.69
C GLU A 25 -19.48 10.43 3.40
N GLU A 26 -19.86 9.72 4.47
CA GLU A 26 -18.95 8.80 5.16
C GLU A 26 -18.46 7.68 4.23
N ALA A 27 -19.32 7.18 3.33
CA ALA A 27 -18.95 6.17 2.36
C ALA A 27 -17.94 6.71 1.34
N VAL A 28 -18.16 7.93 0.83
CA VAL A 28 -17.25 8.60 -0.10
C VAL A 28 -15.89 8.84 0.55
N ASP A 29 -15.86 9.31 1.80
CA ASP A 29 -14.62 9.51 2.54
C ASP A 29 -13.84 8.20 2.72
N GLU A 30 -14.53 7.10 3.00
CA GLU A 30 -13.90 5.79 3.13
C GLU A 30 -13.30 5.30 1.80
N ILE A 31 -14.01 5.47 0.69
CA ILE A 31 -13.52 5.10 -0.65
C ILE A 31 -12.32 5.97 -1.03
N ASN A 32 -12.40 7.29 -0.80
CA ASN A 32 -11.31 8.22 -1.09
C ASN A 32 -10.07 7.91 -0.27
N ARG A 33 -10.22 7.59 1.02
CA ARG A 33 -9.10 7.14 1.87
C ARG A 33 -8.51 5.84 1.35
N PHE A 34 -9.33 4.86 0.99
CA PHE A 34 -8.85 3.57 0.50
C PHE A 34 -8.03 3.69 -0.79
N TYR A 35 -8.37 4.63 -1.68
CA TYR A 35 -7.66 4.83 -2.96
C TYR A 35 -6.69 6.02 -2.96
N ALA A 36 -6.41 6.64 -1.80
CA ALA A 36 -5.55 7.81 -1.71
C ALA A 36 -4.12 7.53 -2.22
N ASN A 37 -3.59 6.34 -1.91
CA ASN A 37 -2.30 5.88 -2.38
C ASN A 37 -2.37 4.48 -3.02
N PHE A 38 -3.17 3.58 -2.48
CA PHE A 38 -3.37 2.24 -3.04
C PHE A 38 -4.00 2.29 -4.42
N HIS A 39 -3.41 1.57 -5.37
CA HIS A 39 -3.96 1.38 -6.71
C HIS A 39 -4.53 -0.03 -6.90
N SER A 40 -3.73 -1.05 -6.61
CA SER A 40 -4.10 -2.46 -6.86
C SER A 40 -3.09 -3.42 -6.28
N THR A 41 -3.46 -4.68 -6.13
CA THR A 41 -2.53 -5.77 -5.80
C THR A 41 -2.38 -6.77 -6.95
N ARG A 42 -1.29 -7.54 -6.95
CA ARG A 42 -1.14 -8.75 -7.76
C ARG A 42 -0.24 -9.76 -7.07
N TRP A 43 -0.41 -11.02 -7.45
CA TRP A 43 0.59 -12.05 -7.18
C TRP A 43 1.58 -12.13 -8.34
N LEU A 44 2.87 -12.21 -8.03
CA LEU A 44 3.93 -12.53 -8.97
C LEU A 44 4.75 -13.69 -8.41
N LYS A 45 4.48 -14.90 -8.91
CA LYS A 45 5.03 -16.14 -8.34
C LYS A 45 4.72 -16.24 -6.84
N ARG A 46 5.71 -16.04 -5.98
CA ARG A 46 5.60 -16.09 -4.51
C ARG A 46 5.50 -14.72 -3.84
N GLU A 47 5.71 -13.67 -4.62
CA GLU A 47 5.69 -12.30 -4.12
C GLU A 47 4.30 -11.70 -4.29
N PHE A 48 3.91 -10.93 -3.27
CA PHE A 48 2.72 -10.10 -3.30
C PHE A 48 3.15 -8.66 -3.55
N VAL A 49 2.57 -8.07 -4.58
CA VAL A 49 2.90 -6.71 -5.01
C VAL A 49 1.70 -5.82 -4.80
N VAL A 50 1.89 -4.76 -4.00
CA VAL A 50 0.94 -3.66 -3.86
C VAL A 50 1.46 -2.49 -4.70
N ARG A 51 0.66 -2.03 -5.66
CA ARG A 51 0.95 -0.83 -6.46
C ARG A 51 0.39 0.41 -5.75
N MET A 52 1.20 1.45 -5.70
CA MET A 52 0.96 2.69 -4.97
C MET A 52 1.22 3.91 -5.86
N ASN A 53 0.42 4.96 -5.72
CA ASN A 53 0.54 6.22 -6.47
C ASN A 53 1.73 7.06 -5.98
N HIS A 54 2.04 6.97 -4.69
CA HIS A 54 3.08 7.70 -3.99
C HIS A 54 4.03 6.74 -3.27
N PRO A 55 5.35 6.97 -3.34
CA PRO A 55 6.30 6.23 -2.53
C PRO A 55 6.09 6.52 -1.04
N LEU A 56 6.36 5.53 -0.21
CA LEU A 56 6.45 5.68 1.24
C LEU A 56 7.77 6.32 1.62
N SER A 57 7.75 7.08 2.72
CA SER A 57 8.94 7.59 3.38
C SER A 57 9.78 6.44 3.96
N GLU A 58 11.07 6.71 4.18
CA GLU A 58 11.97 5.73 4.82
C GLU A 58 11.48 5.33 6.21
N HIS A 59 10.95 6.29 6.98
CA HIS A 59 10.37 6.03 8.30
C HIS A 59 9.15 5.09 8.21
N ALA A 60 8.24 5.35 7.26
CA ALA A 60 7.07 4.50 7.07
C ALA A 60 7.46 3.08 6.62
N LEU A 61 8.43 2.96 5.71
CA LEU A 61 8.93 1.65 5.29
C LEU A 61 9.61 0.89 6.44
N ALA A 62 10.38 1.58 7.30
CA ALA A 62 10.98 0.97 8.49
C ALA A 62 9.92 0.49 9.48
N HIS A 63 8.85 1.27 9.69
CA HIS A 63 7.72 0.87 10.53
C HIS A 63 7.03 -0.40 10.01
N LEU A 64 6.87 -0.53 8.69
CA LEU A 64 6.30 -1.75 8.09
C LEU A 64 7.08 -3.02 8.47
N GLN A 65 8.42 -2.94 8.53
CA GLN A 65 9.26 -4.10 8.84
C GLN A 65 8.94 -4.70 10.21
N GLY A 66 8.58 -3.88 11.18
CA GLY A 66 8.21 -4.32 12.52
C GLY A 66 6.71 -4.59 12.66
N GLU A 67 5.90 -3.56 12.43
CA GLU A 67 4.46 -3.59 12.76
C GLU A 67 3.69 -4.62 11.93
N PHE A 68 4.10 -4.82 10.67
CA PHE A 68 3.42 -5.72 9.74
C PHE A 68 4.22 -7.00 9.46
N ALA A 69 5.22 -7.32 10.29
CA ALA A 69 6.09 -8.48 10.11
C ALA A 69 5.32 -9.80 9.96
N SER A 70 4.20 -9.96 10.67
CA SER A 70 3.36 -11.17 10.64
C SER A 70 2.74 -11.46 9.27
N LEU A 71 2.61 -10.45 8.40
CA LEU A 71 2.11 -10.64 7.04
C LEU A 71 3.10 -11.40 6.16
N ARG A 72 4.40 -11.40 6.50
CA ARG A 72 5.45 -11.98 5.65
C ARG A 72 5.77 -13.41 6.08
N VAL A 73 5.93 -14.29 5.11
CA VAL A 73 6.48 -15.64 5.32
C VAL A 73 8.01 -15.59 5.44
N SER A 74 8.65 -14.69 4.70
CA SER A 74 10.10 -14.51 4.68
C SER A 74 10.49 -13.18 4.03
N GLY A 75 11.76 -12.79 4.17
CA GLY A 75 12.29 -11.58 3.54
C GLY A 75 11.75 -10.31 4.17
N GLU A 76 12.02 -9.19 3.51
CA GLU A 76 11.63 -7.86 3.99
C GLU A 76 10.52 -7.24 3.13
N PHE A 77 9.88 -6.17 3.63
CA PHE A 77 9.10 -5.29 2.77
C PHE A 77 10.06 -4.49 1.91
N GLN A 78 9.87 -4.52 0.60
CA GLN A 78 10.71 -3.79 -0.33
C GLN A 78 9.88 -2.78 -1.11
N GLN A 79 10.35 -1.55 -1.16
CA GLN A 79 9.80 -0.53 -2.05
C GLN A 79 10.66 -0.47 -3.31
N LEU A 80 10.07 -0.77 -4.47
CA LEU A 80 10.76 -0.84 -5.75
C LEU A 80 10.12 0.09 -6.77
N ALA A 81 10.95 0.70 -7.60
CA ALA A 81 10.52 1.31 -8.85
C ALA A 81 10.24 0.22 -9.90
N TYR A 82 9.57 0.60 -11.00
CA TYR A 82 9.38 -0.29 -12.14
C TYR A 82 10.72 -0.70 -12.77
N THR A 83 10.96 -2.00 -12.88
CA THR A 83 12.20 -2.58 -13.43
C THR A 83 12.04 -3.22 -14.81
N GLY A 84 10.85 -3.15 -15.43
CA GLY A 84 10.67 -3.64 -16.81
C GLY A 84 10.43 -5.14 -16.97
N GLU A 85 10.01 -5.85 -15.92
CA GLU A 85 9.74 -7.28 -16.01
C GLU A 85 8.67 -7.63 -17.05
N GLU A 86 8.90 -8.71 -17.81
CA GLU A 86 8.07 -9.14 -18.97
C GLU A 86 6.58 -9.38 -18.64
N HIS A 87 6.24 -9.50 -17.36
CA HIS A 87 4.87 -9.77 -16.88
C HIS A 87 4.16 -8.53 -16.36
N ASP A 88 4.73 -7.34 -16.52
CA ASP A 88 4.06 -6.10 -16.15
C ASP A 88 3.45 -5.37 -17.35
N GLU A 89 2.31 -4.74 -17.08
CA GLU A 89 1.66 -3.86 -18.01
C GLU A 89 2.42 -2.52 -18.02
N PRO A 90 3.04 -2.10 -19.15
CA PRO A 90 3.85 -0.90 -19.21
C PRO A 90 3.10 0.37 -18.76
N ARG A 91 1.77 0.38 -18.86
CA ARG A 91 0.91 1.48 -18.39
C ARG A 91 1.01 1.75 -16.89
N PHE A 92 1.41 0.76 -16.07
CA PHE A 92 1.57 0.92 -14.62
C PHE A 92 3.02 1.12 -14.19
N SER A 93 3.92 1.42 -15.13
CA SER A 93 5.35 1.63 -14.86
C SER A 93 5.66 2.87 -14.01
N HIS A 94 4.73 3.82 -13.96
CA HIS A 94 4.86 5.02 -13.14
C HIS A 94 4.49 4.80 -11.67
N LEU A 95 3.91 3.65 -11.31
CA LEU A 95 3.47 3.35 -9.94
C LEU A 95 4.61 2.77 -9.10
N THR A 96 4.67 3.19 -7.84
CA THR A 96 5.57 2.63 -6.84
C THR A 96 5.07 1.25 -6.40
N ARG A 97 5.97 0.34 -6.06
CA ARG A 97 5.62 -1.03 -5.67
C ARG A 97 6.11 -1.33 -4.27
N LEU A 98 5.21 -1.82 -3.42
CA LEU A 98 5.57 -2.49 -2.18
C LEU A 98 5.49 -4.00 -2.42
N VAL A 99 6.61 -4.70 -2.25
CA VAL A 99 6.78 -6.13 -2.54
C VAL A 99 7.15 -6.87 -1.26
N PHE A 100 6.49 -8.00 -1.01
CA PHE A 100 6.79 -8.89 0.11
C PHE A 100 6.17 -10.28 -0.09
N ASN A 101 6.68 -11.29 0.62
CA ASN A 101 6.14 -12.65 0.57
C ASN A 101 4.93 -12.79 1.51
N PHE A 102 3.74 -12.41 1.04
CA PHE A 102 2.52 -12.47 1.85
C PHE A 102 2.13 -13.90 2.25
N ASN A 103 1.69 -14.09 3.50
CA ASN A 103 1.24 -15.37 4.02
C ASN A 103 -0.11 -15.87 3.44
N GLY A 104 -0.83 -15.00 2.72
CA GLY A 104 -2.06 -15.34 2.00
C GLY A 104 -3.29 -15.56 2.87
N ARG A 105 -3.20 -15.37 4.20
CA ARG A 105 -4.26 -15.71 5.16
C ARG A 105 -4.76 -14.51 5.95
N ASP A 106 -3.87 -13.60 6.35
CA ASP A 106 -4.23 -12.48 7.23
C ASP A 106 -4.75 -11.27 6.45
N GLN A 107 -5.86 -11.45 5.73
CA GLN A 107 -6.44 -10.43 4.85
C GLN A 107 -6.88 -9.17 5.62
N GLY A 108 -7.42 -9.35 6.83
CA GLY A 108 -7.75 -8.23 7.70
C GLY A 108 -6.54 -7.38 8.10
N ARG A 109 -5.39 -8.04 8.37
CA ARG A 109 -4.15 -7.33 8.67
C ARG A 109 -3.53 -6.69 7.42
N LEU A 110 -3.70 -7.32 6.26
CA LEU A 110 -3.36 -6.71 4.98
C LEU A 110 -4.19 -5.44 4.73
N ARG A 111 -5.47 -5.44 5.10
CA ARG A 111 -6.32 -4.23 5.02
C ARG A 111 -5.79 -3.10 5.92
N GLU A 112 -5.34 -3.41 7.12
CA GLU A 112 -4.70 -2.41 8.00
C GLU A 112 -3.39 -1.86 7.39
N LEU A 113 -2.60 -2.69 6.70
CA LEU A 113 -1.45 -2.23 5.94
C LEU A 113 -1.88 -1.27 4.82
N VAL A 114 -2.95 -1.62 4.09
CA VAL A 114 -3.52 -0.74 3.05
C VAL A 114 -3.96 0.60 3.64
N ASP A 115 -4.62 0.60 4.80
CA ASP A 115 -4.99 1.83 5.49
C ASP A 115 -3.75 2.65 5.87
N TYR A 116 -2.69 2.00 6.37
CA TYR A 116 -1.44 2.65 6.74
C TYR A 116 -0.72 3.32 5.56
N ILE A 117 -0.59 2.63 4.41
CA ILE A 117 0.06 3.22 3.22
C ILE A 117 -0.73 4.37 2.60
N ASN A 118 -2.03 4.45 2.90
CA ASN A 118 -2.93 5.50 2.42
C ASN A 118 -2.88 6.77 3.28
N LEU A 119 -2.22 6.76 4.44
CA LEU A 119 -2.04 7.95 5.27
C LEU A 119 -1.03 8.92 4.63
N PRO A 120 -1.40 10.18 4.32
CA PRO A 120 -0.52 11.14 3.65
C PRO A 120 0.81 11.40 4.36
N GLU A 121 0.83 11.36 5.70
CA GLU A 121 2.04 11.52 6.51
C GLU A 121 3.09 10.42 6.28
N ASN A 122 2.68 9.27 5.75
CA ASN A 122 3.58 8.17 5.46
C ASN A 122 4.23 8.27 4.08
N TRP A 123 3.77 9.18 3.22
CA TRP A 123 4.32 9.35 1.88
C TRP A 123 5.66 10.06 1.95
N ALA A 124 6.58 9.69 1.07
CA ALA A 124 7.79 10.47 0.88
C ALA A 124 7.37 11.85 0.36
N GLN A 125 7.79 12.91 1.04
CA GLN A 125 7.60 14.26 0.51
C GLN A 125 8.25 14.31 -0.87
N ALA A 126 7.56 14.92 -1.84
CA ALA A 126 8.15 15.19 -3.13
C ALA A 126 9.45 15.95 -2.88
N GLN A 127 10.60 15.30 -3.07
CA GLN A 127 11.86 16.00 -3.09
C GLN A 127 11.71 17.06 -4.18
N GLY A 128 11.72 18.32 -3.77
CA GLY A 128 11.48 19.44 -4.66
C GLY A 128 12.39 19.33 -5.88
N LYS A 129 11.80 19.27 -7.07
CA LYS A 129 12.49 19.72 -8.28
C LYS A 129 12.67 21.23 -8.18
N ALA A 130 13.63 21.67 -7.36
CA ALA A 130 14.05 23.05 -7.24
C ALA A 130 15.57 23.12 -7.46
N GLN A 131 15.99 22.91 -8.71
CA GLN A 131 17.28 23.28 -9.32
C GLN A 131 17.26 22.71 -10.76
N GLN A 132 17.40 23.43 -11.87
CA GLN A 132 17.71 24.81 -12.18
C GLN A 132 16.98 25.14 -13.51
N ARG A 133 16.14 26.19 -13.57
CA ARG A 133 15.98 26.92 -14.84
C ARG A 133 17.23 27.79 -14.93
N VAL A 134 18.23 27.31 -15.67
CA VAL A 134 19.31 28.16 -16.16
C VAL A 134 18.64 29.24 -17.02
N ALA A 135 18.58 30.46 -16.51
CA ALA A 135 18.20 31.61 -17.32
C ALA A 135 19.28 31.79 -18.41
N PRO A 136 18.92 31.99 -19.68
CA PRO A 136 19.91 32.32 -20.69
C PRO A 136 20.49 33.70 -20.37
N GLN A 137 21.82 33.79 -20.35
CA GLN A 137 22.52 35.07 -20.31
C GLN A 137 22.22 35.86 -21.61
N PRO A 138 21.90 37.16 -21.51
CA PRO A 138 21.83 38.00 -22.69
C PRO A 138 23.25 38.32 -23.19
N ALA A 139 23.39 38.36 -24.51
CA ALA A 139 24.57 38.84 -25.23
C ALA A 139 24.69 40.38 -25.19
#